data_AF-A0A951EAX0-F1
#
_entry.id   AF-A0A951EAX0-F1
#
_cell.length_a   1.000
_cell.length_b   1.000
_cell.length_c   1.000
_cell.angle_alpha   90.00
_cell.angle_beta   90.00
_cell.angle_gamma   90.00
#
_symmetry.space_group_name_H-M   'P 1'
#
loop_
_entity.id
_entity.type
_entity.pdbx_description
1 polymer ?
#
loop_
_entity_poly.entity_id
_entity_poly.type
_entity_poly.pdbx_seq_one_letter_code
_entity_poly.pdbx_strand_id
1 'polypeptide(L)'
;MMARHGRLFVLEVSGGGRLFSVNPDGSDKQILVTGARTPDGVAVDIEAGHVYWTNMGIPPVNDGSIERVDLDGSNRVTIVSPGGTYTPKQLHLEADGRKLYWGDREGMRVMRCDLDGSNVETLVQTGYGDDDRRDETRWCVGVAVDPVGRHLYWTQKGPSDGGVGTILRAGIDLPAGDTPGNRSDIEVLFKGLPEPIDLELDLAARMLYWTDRGDPPRGNTVNRTPMDTTNGSREPEILATHLMEGIGIALDPAGDRMFVTDLGGNVYVADLDGANERVILPVQGNLTGIAYAEVAADGGAP
;
A
#
# COMPACT_ATOMS: atom_id res chain seq x y z
N MET A 1 24.49 -18.42 -9.07
CA MET A 1 23.34 -17.61 -8.64
C MET A 1 22.67 -18.37 -7.51
N MET A 2 22.54 -17.77 -6.32
CA MET A 2 21.82 -18.43 -5.21
C MET A 2 20.35 -18.59 -5.59
N ALA A 3 19.72 -19.70 -5.20
CA ALA A 3 18.30 -19.91 -5.45
C ALA A 3 17.49 -18.90 -4.63
N ARG A 4 16.64 -18.12 -5.30
CA ARG A 4 15.66 -17.23 -4.67
C ARG A 4 14.30 -17.91 -4.66
N HIS A 5 13.47 -17.56 -3.69
CA HIS A 5 12.09 -18.00 -3.61
C HIS A 5 11.19 -16.83 -3.20
N GLY A 6 9.97 -16.82 -3.73
CA GLY A 6 8.96 -15.84 -3.35
C GLY A 6 8.54 -15.99 -1.89
N ARG A 7 8.33 -14.86 -1.23
CA ARG A 7 7.84 -14.75 0.14
C ARG A 7 6.84 -13.60 0.23
N LEU A 8 5.77 -13.82 0.97
CA LEU A 8 4.80 -12.78 1.33
C LEU A 8 5.10 -12.27 2.74
N PHE A 9 4.94 -10.97 2.93
CA PHE A 9 5.02 -10.29 4.22
C PHE A 9 3.68 -9.62 4.46
N VAL A 10 3.01 -9.98 5.56
CA VAL A 10 1.60 -9.66 5.77
C VAL A 10 1.39 -9.10 7.17
N LEU A 11 0.60 -8.03 7.25
CA LEU A 11 0.23 -7.38 8.50
C LEU A 11 -1.12 -7.90 9.01
N GLU A 12 -1.16 -8.21 10.31
CA GLU A 12 -2.37 -8.54 11.05
C GLU A 12 -2.62 -7.41 12.05
N VAL A 13 -3.73 -6.67 11.91
CA VAL A 13 -4.04 -5.53 12.81
C VAL A 13 -4.66 -5.98 14.13
N SER A 14 -5.37 -7.11 14.12
CA SER A 14 -5.95 -7.70 15.33
C SER A 14 -4.91 -8.33 16.25
N GLY A 15 -5.32 -8.74 17.45
CA GLY A 15 -4.48 -9.55 18.34
C GLY A 15 -3.22 -8.86 18.85
N GLY A 16 -3.19 -7.52 18.87
CA GLY A 16 -2.05 -6.71 19.32
C GLY A 16 -1.05 -6.35 18.22
N GLY A 17 -1.38 -6.60 16.95
CA GLY A 17 -0.60 -6.20 15.78
C GLY A 17 0.60 -7.10 15.52
N ARG A 18 0.67 -7.70 14.33
CA ARG A 18 1.76 -8.57 13.91
C ARG A 18 2.20 -8.29 12.48
N LEU A 19 3.47 -8.57 12.23
CA LEU A 19 4.01 -8.81 10.90
C LEU A 19 4.43 -10.28 10.84
N PHE A 20 3.94 -11.00 9.84
CA PHE A 20 4.35 -12.37 9.59
C PHE A 20 4.77 -12.54 8.14
N SER A 21 5.59 -13.54 7.87
CA SER A 21 5.93 -13.97 6.53
C SER A 21 5.37 -15.35 6.24
N VAL A 22 5.09 -15.65 4.97
CA VAL A 22 4.52 -16.92 4.53
C VAL A 22 4.89 -17.17 3.07
N ASN A 23 4.99 -18.43 2.66
CA ASN A 23 5.19 -18.75 1.24
C ASN A 23 3.95 -18.39 0.40
N PRO A 24 4.11 -18.13 -0.91
CA PRO A 24 2.99 -17.86 -1.83
C PRO A 24 1.94 -18.98 -1.95
N ASP A 25 2.22 -20.18 -1.45
CA ASP A 25 1.28 -21.29 -1.37
C ASP A 25 0.60 -21.42 0.01
N GLY A 26 0.87 -20.49 0.93
CA GLY A 26 0.35 -20.47 2.30
C GLY A 26 1.18 -21.29 3.31
N SER A 27 2.24 -21.97 2.88
CA SER A 27 3.11 -22.76 3.76
C SER A 27 4.17 -21.93 4.49
N ASP A 28 4.83 -22.54 5.49
CA ASP A 28 5.95 -21.94 6.24
C ASP A 28 5.66 -20.55 6.83
N LYS A 29 4.49 -20.39 7.45
CA LYS A 29 4.15 -19.15 8.16
C LYS A 29 5.07 -18.92 9.36
N GLN A 30 5.69 -17.74 9.43
CA GLN A 30 6.59 -17.32 10.51
C GLN A 30 6.20 -15.94 11.03
N ILE A 31 6.08 -15.78 12.35
CA ILE A 31 5.84 -14.48 12.97
C ILE A 31 7.16 -13.74 13.11
N LEU A 32 7.28 -12.57 12.49
CA LEU A 32 8.49 -11.74 12.54
C LEU A 32 8.41 -10.67 13.63
N VAL A 33 7.22 -10.03 13.77
CA VAL A 33 7.00 -8.96 14.75
C VAL A 33 5.70 -9.19 15.49
N THR A 34 5.71 -8.89 16.79
CA THR A 34 4.53 -8.74 17.63
C THR A 34 4.51 -7.37 18.27
N GLY A 35 3.33 -6.85 18.61
CA GLY A 35 3.21 -5.52 19.23
C GLY A 35 3.43 -4.39 18.22
N ALA A 36 2.98 -4.57 16.98
CA ALA A 36 2.85 -3.48 16.03
C ALA A 36 1.62 -2.64 16.39
N ARG A 37 1.75 -1.31 16.42
CA ARG A 37 0.69 -0.41 16.91
C ARG A 37 -0.31 -0.11 15.80
N THR A 38 -1.27 -1.01 15.63
CA THR A 38 -2.31 -0.92 14.59
C THR A 38 -1.68 -0.83 13.19
N PRO A 39 -0.97 -1.88 12.73
CA PRO A 39 -0.21 -1.81 11.48
C PRO A 39 -1.10 -1.79 10.22
N ASP A 40 -0.66 -1.11 9.16
CA ASP A 40 -1.45 -0.97 7.92
C ASP A 40 -0.66 -1.26 6.63
N GLY A 41 0.36 -0.49 6.28
CA GLY A 41 1.16 -0.68 5.06
C GLY A 41 2.50 -1.38 5.33
N VAL A 42 2.98 -2.18 4.38
CA VAL A 42 4.26 -2.92 4.47
C VAL A 42 5.02 -2.84 3.15
N ALA A 43 6.35 -2.71 3.23
CA ALA A 43 7.24 -2.75 2.07
C ALA A 43 8.52 -3.52 2.42
N VAL A 44 9.16 -4.14 1.42
CA VAL A 44 10.33 -5.02 1.62
C VAL A 44 11.49 -4.57 0.75
N ASP A 45 12.62 -4.24 1.38
CA ASP A 45 13.89 -3.99 0.71
C ASP A 45 14.78 -5.25 0.83
N ILE A 46 14.81 -6.04 -0.24
CA ILE A 46 15.61 -7.27 -0.28
C ILE A 46 17.12 -6.98 -0.33
N GLU A 47 17.52 -5.88 -0.96
CA GLU A 47 18.95 -5.55 -1.10
C GLU A 47 19.53 -5.12 0.25
N ALA A 48 18.80 -4.30 1.01
CA ALA A 48 19.18 -3.91 2.37
C ALA A 48 18.84 -4.97 3.44
N GLY A 49 18.00 -5.95 3.10
CA GLY A 49 17.55 -6.97 4.04
C GLY A 49 16.59 -6.44 5.10
N HIS A 50 15.67 -5.54 4.73
CA HIS A 50 14.77 -4.87 5.67
C HIS A 50 13.29 -5.02 5.28
N VAL A 51 12.43 -5.14 6.29
CA VAL A 51 10.97 -5.02 6.14
C VAL A 51 10.51 -3.79 6.89
N TYR A 52 9.83 -2.89 6.18
CA TYR A 52 9.28 -1.64 6.71
C TYR A 52 7.77 -1.77 6.88
N TRP A 53 7.20 -1.17 7.92
CA TRP A 53 5.75 -1.08 8.06
C TRP A 53 5.30 0.20 8.74
N THR A 54 4.06 0.60 8.45
CA THR A 54 3.41 1.74 9.10
C THR A 54 2.62 1.28 10.32
N ASN A 55 2.63 2.09 11.36
CA ASN A 55 1.80 1.95 12.55
C ASN A 55 0.84 3.15 12.62
N MET A 56 -0.46 2.90 12.55
CA MET A 56 -1.47 3.96 12.51
C MET A 56 -1.52 4.81 13.79
N GLY A 57 -1.04 4.31 14.93
CA GLY A 57 -1.21 4.98 16.21
C GLY A 57 -2.66 4.92 16.69
N ILE A 58 -3.15 5.99 17.31
CA ILE A 58 -4.53 6.13 17.78
C ILE A 58 -5.22 7.21 16.95
N PRO A 59 -5.96 6.88 15.88
CA PRO A 59 -6.69 7.88 15.11
C PRO A 59 -7.66 8.70 15.99
N PRO A 60 -7.71 10.05 15.89
CA PRO A 60 -6.95 10.94 14.99
C PRO A 60 -5.71 11.60 15.62
N VAL A 61 -5.15 11.04 16.69
CA VAL A 61 -3.96 11.56 17.37
C VAL A 61 -2.77 11.54 16.42
N ASN A 62 -1.95 12.61 16.43
CA ASN A 62 -0.71 12.68 15.66
C ASN A 62 0.40 11.86 16.35
N ASP A 63 0.25 10.53 16.37
CA ASP A 63 1.20 9.62 17.00
C ASP A 63 1.54 8.38 16.15
N GLY A 64 1.19 8.42 14.86
CA GLY A 64 1.59 7.43 13.86
C GLY A 64 3.12 7.38 13.68
N SER A 65 3.62 6.20 13.29
CA SER A 65 5.04 5.95 13.13
C SER A 65 5.31 4.95 12.01
N ILE A 66 6.57 4.89 11.57
CA ILE A 66 7.06 3.89 10.61
C ILE A 66 8.25 3.19 11.26
N GLU A 67 8.27 1.88 11.19
CA GLU A 67 9.32 1.05 11.79
C GLU A 67 9.83 0.06 10.75
N ARG A 68 11.00 -0.52 11.03
CA ARG A 68 11.56 -1.63 10.27
C ARG A 68 12.11 -2.72 11.16
N VAL A 69 12.27 -3.91 10.60
CA VAL A 69 13.06 -5.04 11.10
C VAL A 69 13.96 -5.55 9.99
N ASP A 70 14.92 -6.39 10.32
CA ASP A 70 15.62 -7.21 9.33
C ASP A 70 14.69 -8.33 8.83
N LEU A 71 15.02 -8.99 7.70
CA LEU A 71 14.17 -10.03 7.09
C LEU A 71 13.82 -11.20 8.04
N ASP A 72 14.65 -11.46 9.04
CA ASP A 72 14.46 -12.48 10.07
C ASP A 72 13.63 -12.00 11.28
N GLY A 73 13.18 -10.73 11.27
CA GLY A 73 12.42 -10.10 12.35
C GLY A 73 13.27 -9.47 13.45
N SER A 74 14.60 -9.54 13.36
CA SER A 74 15.51 -8.92 14.33
C SER A 74 15.69 -7.42 14.07
N ASN A 75 16.48 -6.74 14.92
CA ASN A 75 16.90 -5.35 14.74
C ASN A 75 15.76 -4.36 14.45
N ARG A 76 14.71 -4.40 15.28
CA ARG A 76 13.60 -3.44 15.20
C ARG A 76 14.07 -2.00 15.43
N VAL A 77 13.83 -1.13 14.45
CA VAL A 77 14.24 0.28 14.45
C VAL A 77 13.07 1.17 14.06
N THR A 78 12.91 2.29 14.76
CA THR A 78 11.98 3.35 14.36
C THR A 78 12.58 4.20 13.23
N ILE A 79 11.87 4.30 12.12
CA ILE A 79 12.25 5.09 10.93
C ILE A 79 11.62 6.47 11.00
N VAL A 80 10.29 6.53 11.19
CA VAL A 80 9.57 7.77 11.46
C VAL A 80 9.00 7.70 12.87
N SER A 81 9.47 8.59 13.74
CA SER A 81 9.02 8.68 15.13
C SER A 81 7.56 9.12 15.25
N PRO A 82 6.85 8.73 16.33
CA PRO A 82 5.51 9.23 16.64
C PRO A 82 5.42 10.75 16.52
N GLY A 83 4.42 11.22 15.76
CA GLY A 83 4.20 12.64 15.49
C GLY A 83 4.88 13.18 14.24
N GLY A 84 5.74 12.39 13.59
CA GLY A 84 6.24 12.67 12.24
C GLY A 84 5.17 12.49 11.16
N THR A 85 4.14 11.69 11.43
CA THR A 85 2.98 11.43 10.57
C THR A 85 1.77 11.14 11.46
N TYR A 86 0.54 11.47 10.99
CA TYR A 86 -0.66 11.33 11.83
C TYR A 86 -1.09 9.87 11.95
N THR A 87 -1.51 9.30 10.84
CA THR A 87 -2.07 7.96 10.73
C THR A 87 -1.64 7.36 9.39
N PRO A 88 -0.36 6.95 9.29
CA PRO A 88 0.21 6.42 8.07
C PRO A 88 -0.49 5.12 7.67
N LYS A 89 -0.67 4.93 6.37
CA LYS A 89 -1.41 3.84 5.74
C LYS A 89 -0.49 3.02 4.84
N GLN A 90 -0.92 2.65 3.63
CA GLN A 90 -0.15 1.89 2.66
C GLN A 90 1.22 2.53 2.45
N LEU A 91 2.23 1.68 2.28
CA LEU A 91 3.64 2.04 2.24
C LEU A 91 4.24 1.46 0.96
N HIS A 92 4.92 2.30 0.18
CA HIS A 92 5.57 1.90 -1.04
C HIS A 92 7.07 2.19 -0.95
N LEU A 93 7.89 1.23 -1.38
CA LEU A 93 9.34 1.37 -1.48
C LEU A 93 9.72 1.62 -2.94
N GLU A 94 10.42 2.73 -3.18
CA GLU A 94 11.10 2.98 -4.45
C GLU A 94 12.59 2.70 -4.24
N ALA A 95 13.03 1.51 -4.66
CA ALA A 95 14.35 0.98 -4.31
C ALA A 95 15.51 1.79 -4.93
N ASP A 96 15.38 2.17 -6.20
CA ASP A 96 16.47 2.84 -6.94
C ASP A 96 16.75 4.26 -6.40
N GLY A 97 15.72 5.06 -6.19
CA GLY A 97 15.81 6.38 -5.56
C GLY A 97 15.86 6.34 -4.04
N ARG A 98 15.78 5.15 -3.43
CA ARG A 98 15.93 4.91 -1.99
C ARG A 98 14.97 5.72 -1.14
N LYS A 99 13.69 5.68 -1.49
CA LYS A 99 12.63 6.42 -0.79
C LYS A 99 11.50 5.50 -0.34
N LEU A 100 10.94 5.82 0.82
CA LEU A 100 9.65 5.29 1.28
C LEU A 100 8.57 6.33 1.04
N TYR A 101 7.41 5.90 0.57
CA TYR A 101 6.23 6.73 0.32
C TYR A 101 5.03 6.18 1.09
N TRP A 102 4.21 7.03 1.69
CA TRP A 102 2.98 6.59 2.37
C TRP A 102 1.83 7.61 2.24
N GLY A 103 0.61 7.09 2.28
CA GLY A 103 -0.57 7.90 2.56
C GLY A 103 -0.69 8.16 4.06
N ASP A 104 -1.09 9.37 4.45
CA ASP A 104 -1.32 9.77 5.83
C ASP A 104 -2.78 10.24 5.98
N ARG A 105 -3.62 9.34 6.50
CA ARG A 105 -5.08 9.42 6.41
C ARG A 105 -5.62 10.68 7.09
N GLU A 106 -5.47 10.76 8.41
CA GLU A 106 -5.89 11.91 9.21
C GLU A 106 -4.96 13.12 9.06
N GLY A 107 -3.75 12.93 8.57
CA GLY A 107 -2.88 14.05 8.20
C GLY A 107 -3.29 14.70 6.89
N MET A 108 -4.10 14.04 6.07
CA MET A 108 -4.56 14.47 4.74
C MET A 108 -3.39 14.71 3.79
N ARG A 109 -2.45 13.76 3.76
CA ARG A 109 -1.18 13.91 3.03
C ARG A 109 -0.78 12.66 2.26
N VAL A 110 0.00 12.88 1.20
CA VAL A 110 0.95 11.88 0.69
C VAL A 110 2.34 12.35 1.06
N MET A 111 3.15 11.46 1.65
CA MET A 111 4.45 11.81 2.23
C MET A 111 5.54 10.85 1.74
N ARG A 112 6.80 11.27 1.88
CA ARG A 112 7.97 10.41 1.65
C ARG A 112 9.11 10.69 2.63
N CYS A 113 10.08 9.79 2.71
CA CYS A 113 11.37 10.00 3.39
C CYS A 113 12.48 9.14 2.76
N ASP A 114 13.72 9.37 3.16
CA ASP A 114 14.81 8.41 2.91
C ASP A 114 14.62 7.12 3.71
N LEU A 115 15.27 6.02 3.28
CA LEU A 115 15.14 4.70 3.93
C LEU A 115 15.60 4.66 5.40
N ASP A 116 16.33 5.68 5.87
CA ASP A 116 16.75 5.86 7.26
C ASP A 116 15.82 6.78 8.07
N GLY A 117 14.76 7.30 7.44
CA GLY A 117 13.78 8.19 8.06
C GLY A 117 14.16 9.67 8.01
N SER A 118 15.31 10.03 7.45
CA SER A 118 15.66 11.42 7.20
C SER A 118 14.86 12.01 6.04
N ASN A 119 14.86 13.35 5.93
CA ASN A 119 14.19 14.09 4.86
C ASN A 119 12.71 13.72 4.67
N VAL A 120 11.96 13.68 5.78
CA VAL A 120 10.49 13.54 5.74
C VAL A 120 9.90 14.76 5.04
N GLU A 121 9.17 14.51 3.95
CA GLU A 121 8.60 15.53 3.07
C GLU A 121 7.12 15.25 2.80
N THR A 122 6.31 16.30 2.77
CA THR A 122 4.93 16.23 2.25
C THR A 122 4.93 16.50 0.75
N LEU A 123 4.36 15.59 -0.04
CA LEU A 123 4.26 15.70 -1.50
C LEU A 123 2.90 16.23 -1.95
N VAL A 124 1.84 15.89 -1.22
CA VAL A 124 0.46 16.33 -1.44
C VAL A 124 -0.16 16.64 -0.08
N GLN A 125 -0.95 17.72 0.01
CA GLN A 125 -1.73 18.09 1.20
C GLN A 125 -3.15 18.45 0.76
N THR A 126 -4.15 17.74 1.25
CA THR A 126 -5.54 17.84 0.75
C THR A 126 -6.47 18.57 1.70
N GLY A 127 -6.01 18.94 2.89
CA GLY A 127 -6.75 19.76 3.86
C GLY A 127 -5.93 20.19 5.06
N TYR A 128 -6.48 21.08 5.89
CA TYR A 128 -5.80 21.60 7.09
C TYR A 128 -6.76 21.73 8.28
N GLY A 129 -6.26 21.42 9.48
CA GLY A 129 -7.01 21.57 10.73
C GLY A 129 -8.08 20.50 10.94
N ASP A 130 -8.83 20.65 12.04
CA ASP A 130 -9.73 19.61 12.53
C ASP A 130 -11.01 19.46 11.70
N ASP A 131 -11.48 20.54 11.08
CA ASP A 131 -12.70 20.50 10.28
C ASP A 131 -12.48 19.73 8.97
N ASP A 132 -11.42 20.05 8.23
CA ASP A 132 -11.03 19.29 7.03
C ASP A 132 -10.72 17.83 7.37
N ARG A 133 -10.14 17.54 8.53
CA ARG A 133 -9.82 16.15 8.93
C ARG A 133 -11.06 15.27 9.10
N ARG A 134 -12.24 15.84 9.35
CA ARG A 134 -13.49 15.07 9.42
C ARG A 134 -14.07 14.74 8.05
N ASP A 135 -13.55 15.36 6.99
CA ASP A 135 -13.94 15.10 5.61
C ASP A 135 -13.12 13.92 5.05
N GLU A 136 -13.71 12.73 5.06
CA GLU A 136 -13.05 11.50 4.60
C GLU A 136 -12.67 11.53 3.11
N THR A 137 -13.21 12.46 2.32
CA THR A 137 -12.82 12.61 0.90
C THR A 137 -11.41 13.18 0.74
N ARG A 138 -10.83 13.71 1.82
CA ARG A 138 -9.46 14.24 1.87
C ARG A 138 -8.43 13.23 2.36
N TRP A 139 -8.89 12.09 2.86
CA TRP A 139 -8.03 11.10 3.48
C TRP A 139 -7.25 10.31 2.44
N CYS A 140 -5.93 10.52 2.41
CA CYS A 140 -5.00 9.80 1.54
C CYS A 140 -4.65 8.43 2.14
N VAL A 141 -4.67 7.36 1.34
CA VAL A 141 -4.55 5.97 1.82
C VAL A 141 -3.47 5.21 1.04
N GLY A 142 -3.80 4.67 -0.13
CA GLY A 142 -2.91 3.97 -1.06
C GLY A 142 -1.89 4.90 -1.70
N VAL A 143 -0.70 4.39 -2.00
CA VAL A 143 0.34 5.13 -2.74
C VAL A 143 1.22 4.19 -3.56
N ALA A 144 1.62 4.61 -4.75
CA ALA A 144 2.68 3.98 -5.54
C ALA A 144 3.36 5.02 -6.45
N VAL A 145 4.54 4.69 -6.95
CA VAL A 145 5.31 5.61 -7.82
C VAL A 145 5.78 4.93 -9.10
N ASP A 146 5.68 5.66 -10.21
CA ASP A 146 6.30 5.35 -11.49
C ASP A 146 7.54 6.25 -11.64
N PRO A 147 8.74 5.82 -11.23
CA PRO A 147 9.94 6.64 -11.28
C PRO A 147 10.35 6.97 -12.73
N VAL A 148 10.11 6.06 -13.68
CA VAL A 148 10.43 6.23 -15.11
C VAL A 148 9.51 7.26 -15.74
N GLY A 149 8.19 7.11 -15.52
CA GLY A 149 7.18 8.06 -15.96
C GLY A 149 7.14 9.35 -15.14
N ARG A 150 7.86 9.40 -14.02
CA ARG A 150 7.91 10.50 -13.04
C ARG A 150 6.57 10.86 -12.41
N HIS A 151 5.71 9.87 -12.15
CA HIS A 151 4.40 10.07 -11.53
C HIS A 151 4.30 9.42 -10.14
N LEU A 152 3.59 10.08 -9.23
CA LEU A 152 3.11 9.49 -7.99
C LEU A 152 1.60 9.28 -8.11
N TYR A 153 1.09 8.17 -7.57
CA TYR A 153 -0.32 7.78 -7.58
C TYR A 153 -0.79 7.63 -6.15
N TRP A 154 -2.04 8.01 -5.86
CA TRP A 154 -2.64 7.80 -4.54
C TRP A 154 -4.15 7.64 -4.59
N THR A 155 -4.71 6.99 -3.57
CA THR A 155 -6.15 6.93 -3.33
C THR A 155 -6.58 7.98 -2.31
N GLN A 156 -7.78 8.54 -2.50
CA GLN A 156 -8.54 9.14 -1.41
C GLN A 156 -9.84 8.37 -1.23
N LYS A 157 -9.99 7.72 -0.08
CA LYS A 157 -11.00 6.66 0.09
C LYS A 157 -12.44 7.18 0.16
N GLY A 158 -12.67 8.36 0.74
CA GLY A 158 -14.03 8.80 1.10
C GLY A 158 -14.64 8.00 2.26
N PRO A 159 -15.88 8.30 2.66
CA PRO A 159 -16.62 7.51 3.65
C PRO A 159 -16.76 6.05 3.19
N SER A 160 -16.86 5.12 4.14
CA SER A 160 -17.12 3.72 3.80
C SER A 160 -18.43 3.58 3.03
N ASP A 161 -18.38 2.81 1.94
CA ASP A 161 -19.47 2.65 0.97
C ASP A 161 -19.98 3.99 0.37
N GLY A 162 -19.15 5.03 0.43
CA GLY A 162 -19.57 6.40 0.17
C GLY A 162 -19.78 6.71 -1.31
N GLY A 163 -19.15 5.93 -2.21
CA GLY A 163 -19.26 6.14 -3.66
C GLY A 163 -18.71 7.49 -4.12
N VAL A 164 -17.76 8.05 -3.36
CA VAL A 164 -17.13 9.35 -3.60
C VAL A 164 -15.59 9.25 -3.58
N GLY A 165 -15.06 8.03 -3.53
CA GLY A 165 -13.65 7.75 -3.58
C GLY A 165 -13.02 8.17 -4.91
N THR A 166 -11.72 8.46 -4.86
CA THR A 166 -10.95 8.91 -6.01
C THR A 166 -9.58 8.24 -6.08
N ILE A 167 -9.08 8.04 -7.29
CA ILE A 167 -7.67 7.72 -7.56
C ILE A 167 -7.10 8.88 -8.36
N LEU A 168 -5.96 9.38 -7.91
CA LEU A 168 -5.31 10.55 -8.48
C LEU A 168 -3.85 10.24 -8.80
N ARG A 169 -3.26 11.07 -9.65
CA ARG A 169 -1.82 11.12 -9.85
C ARG A 169 -1.33 12.55 -10.03
N ALA A 170 -0.03 12.74 -9.85
CA ALA A 170 0.68 13.99 -10.11
C ALA A 170 2.15 13.66 -10.48
N GLY A 171 2.94 14.66 -10.86
CA GLY A 171 4.39 14.48 -10.97
C GLY A 171 5.02 14.13 -9.61
N ILE A 172 6.07 13.32 -9.56
CA ILE A 172 6.76 12.99 -8.29
C ILE A 172 7.26 14.27 -7.62
N ASP A 173 7.90 15.14 -8.39
CA ASP A 173 8.39 16.44 -7.91
C ASP A 173 7.33 17.53 -8.07
N LEU A 174 7.34 18.50 -7.15
CA LEU A 174 6.45 19.65 -7.21
C LEU A 174 6.75 20.52 -8.44
N PRO A 175 5.72 21.00 -9.15
CA PRO A 175 5.90 22.06 -10.15
C PRO A 175 6.51 23.33 -9.53
N ALA A 176 7.27 24.08 -10.32
CA ALA A 176 7.92 25.30 -9.84
C ALA A 176 6.87 26.35 -9.41
N GLY A 177 6.94 26.78 -8.14
CA GLY A 177 6.01 27.75 -7.55
C GLY A 177 4.80 27.11 -6.86
N ASP A 178 4.59 25.81 -7.05
CA ASP A 178 3.56 25.06 -6.33
C ASP A 178 4.05 24.64 -4.94
N THR A 179 3.08 24.35 -4.09
CA THR A 179 3.21 23.76 -2.76
C THR A 179 2.42 22.45 -2.75
N PRO A 180 2.64 21.56 -1.76
CA PRO A 180 1.86 20.34 -1.63
C PRO A 180 0.33 20.56 -1.57
N GLY A 181 -0.10 21.72 -1.08
CA GLY A 181 -1.52 22.06 -0.90
C GLY A 181 -2.20 22.74 -2.10
N ASN A 182 -1.47 23.10 -3.15
CA ASN A 182 -2.01 23.82 -4.30
C ASN A 182 -1.42 23.35 -5.63
N ARG A 183 -0.98 22.10 -5.68
CA ARG A 183 -0.42 21.46 -6.88
C ARG A 183 -1.36 21.60 -8.07
N SER A 184 -0.86 22.22 -9.12
CA SER A 184 -1.57 22.47 -10.38
C SER A 184 -1.57 21.26 -11.31
N ASP A 185 -0.72 20.27 -11.04
CA ASP A 185 -0.48 19.09 -11.88
C ASP A 185 -1.25 17.84 -11.44
N ILE A 186 -2.17 17.96 -10.48
CA ILE A 186 -3.00 16.84 -10.03
C ILE A 186 -4.00 16.46 -11.12
N GLU A 187 -3.96 15.19 -11.53
CA GLU A 187 -4.91 14.56 -12.43
C GLU A 187 -5.79 13.58 -11.65
N VAL A 188 -7.11 13.72 -11.75
CA VAL A 188 -8.07 12.74 -11.23
C VAL A 188 -8.26 11.64 -12.28
N LEU A 189 -7.80 10.43 -11.98
CA LEU A 189 -7.93 9.28 -12.88
C LEU A 189 -9.31 8.66 -12.77
N PHE A 190 -9.78 8.46 -11.54
CA PHE A 190 -11.07 7.87 -11.24
C PHE A 190 -11.79 8.66 -10.15
N LYS A 191 -13.12 8.72 -10.25
CA LYS A 191 -14.00 9.37 -9.28
C LYS A 191 -15.28 8.56 -9.10
N GLY A 192 -15.90 8.71 -7.94
CA GLY A 192 -17.14 7.99 -7.62
C GLY A 192 -16.89 6.51 -7.39
N LEU A 193 -15.66 6.17 -6.97
CA LEU A 193 -15.31 4.82 -6.55
C LEU A 193 -15.95 4.55 -5.17
N PRO A 194 -16.37 3.30 -4.89
CA PRO A 194 -16.95 2.92 -3.60
C PRO A 194 -16.10 3.36 -2.39
N GLU A 195 -14.88 2.84 -2.27
CA GLU A 195 -13.89 3.17 -1.26
C GLU A 195 -12.50 2.59 -1.66
N PRO A 196 -11.73 3.24 -2.54
CA PRO A 196 -10.44 2.74 -3.03
C PRO A 196 -9.40 2.79 -1.91
N ILE A 197 -8.68 1.67 -1.68
CA ILE A 197 -7.74 1.53 -0.57
C ILE A 197 -6.30 1.48 -1.07
N ASP A 198 -5.80 0.31 -1.45
CA ASP A 198 -4.40 0.09 -1.83
C ASP A 198 -4.26 0.06 -3.34
N LEU A 199 -3.09 0.43 -3.84
CA LEU A 199 -2.78 0.38 -5.27
C LEU A 199 -1.34 -0.03 -5.53
N GLU A 200 -1.14 -0.75 -6.63
CA GLU A 200 0.16 -1.23 -7.07
C GLU A 200 0.32 -1.02 -8.57
N LEU A 201 1.59 -0.93 -9.02
CA LEU A 201 1.94 -0.68 -10.41
C LEU A 201 2.76 -1.84 -10.97
N ASP A 202 2.28 -2.44 -12.06
CA ASP A 202 3.15 -3.20 -12.95
C ASP A 202 3.77 -2.23 -13.95
N LEU A 203 4.97 -1.75 -13.63
CA LEU A 203 5.68 -0.78 -14.47
C LEU A 203 6.10 -1.35 -15.83
N ALA A 204 6.31 -2.66 -15.93
CA ALA A 204 6.73 -3.32 -17.17
C ALA A 204 5.56 -3.45 -18.14
N ALA A 205 4.39 -3.88 -17.64
CA ALA A 205 3.15 -3.95 -18.42
C ALA A 205 2.43 -2.59 -18.54
N ARG A 206 2.87 -1.60 -17.76
CA ARG A 206 2.22 -0.29 -17.59
C ARG A 206 0.77 -0.41 -17.17
N MET A 207 0.53 -1.19 -16.12
CA MET A 207 -0.80 -1.45 -15.54
C MET A 207 -0.87 -0.96 -14.09
N LEU A 208 -2.00 -0.35 -13.74
CA LEU A 208 -2.37 0.05 -12.38
C LEU A 208 -3.39 -0.96 -11.85
N TYR A 209 -3.16 -1.46 -10.64
CA TYR A 209 -4.05 -2.34 -9.89
C TYR A 209 -4.49 -1.66 -8.60
N TRP A 210 -5.72 -1.90 -8.14
CA TRP A 210 -6.16 -1.40 -6.83
C TRP A 210 -7.23 -2.27 -6.20
N THR A 211 -7.30 -2.21 -4.87
CA THR A 211 -8.41 -2.74 -4.07
C THR A 211 -9.45 -1.65 -3.86
N ASP A 212 -10.73 -2.03 -3.99
CA ASP A 212 -11.86 -1.12 -3.77
C ASP A 212 -12.85 -1.80 -2.83
N ARG A 213 -13.11 -1.18 -1.69
CA ARG A 213 -14.01 -1.72 -0.67
C ARG A 213 -15.47 -1.47 -0.98
N GLY A 214 -16.32 -2.14 -0.23
CA GLY A 214 -17.72 -1.81 -0.17
C GLY A 214 -18.66 -2.66 -0.99
N ASP A 215 -19.85 -2.15 -1.27
CA ASP A 215 -20.93 -3.01 -1.78
C ASP A 215 -20.78 -3.43 -3.27
N PRO A 216 -21.13 -4.69 -3.61
CA PRO A 216 -21.26 -5.15 -4.99
C PRO A 216 -22.24 -4.30 -5.82
N PRO A 217 -22.06 -4.18 -7.15
CA PRO A 217 -21.13 -4.95 -7.99
C PRO A 217 -19.75 -4.32 -8.16
N ARG A 218 -19.47 -3.15 -7.55
CA ARG A 218 -18.21 -2.41 -7.75
C ARG A 218 -17.29 -2.40 -6.53
N GLY A 219 -17.82 -2.55 -5.33
CA GLY A 219 -17.02 -2.67 -4.12
C GLY A 219 -16.68 -4.13 -3.78
N ASN A 220 -15.72 -4.28 -2.86
CA ASN A 220 -15.11 -5.55 -2.48
C ASN A 220 -14.50 -6.27 -3.69
N THR A 221 -13.71 -5.51 -4.45
CA THR A 221 -13.10 -5.92 -5.72
C THR A 221 -11.60 -5.68 -5.76
N VAL A 222 -10.93 -6.42 -6.65
CA VAL A 222 -9.65 -5.99 -7.25
C VAL A 222 -9.94 -5.51 -8.65
N ASN A 223 -9.34 -4.38 -9.02
CA ASN A 223 -9.50 -3.78 -10.32
C ASN A 223 -8.14 -3.55 -10.97
N ARG A 224 -8.12 -3.46 -12.30
CA ARG A 224 -6.95 -2.96 -13.04
C ARG A 224 -7.32 -2.03 -14.19
N THR A 225 -6.35 -1.26 -14.64
CA THR A 225 -6.43 -0.45 -15.86
C THR A 225 -5.04 -0.17 -16.43
N PRO A 226 -4.90 0.11 -17.73
CA PRO A 226 -3.66 0.67 -18.27
C PRO A 226 -3.30 2.01 -17.62
N MET A 227 -2.02 2.19 -17.28
CA MET A 227 -1.49 3.45 -16.74
C MET A 227 -1.47 4.57 -17.77
N ASP A 228 -1.42 4.23 -19.06
CA ASP A 228 -1.45 5.17 -20.17
C ASP A 228 -2.80 5.11 -20.88
N THR A 229 -3.27 6.24 -21.41
CA THR A 229 -4.51 6.28 -22.19
C THR A 229 -4.28 5.75 -23.60
N THR A 230 -5.10 4.79 -24.04
CA THR A 230 -5.29 4.49 -25.46
C THR A 230 -6.56 5.20 -25.95
N ASN A 231 -6.45 6.10 -26.94
CA ASN A 231 -7.58 6.88 -27.48
C ASN A 231 -8.36 7.71 -26.43
N GLY A 232 -7.72 8.09 -25.33
CA GLY A 232 -8.31 8.96 -24.32
C GLY A 232 -9.27 8.29 -23.33
N SER A 233 -9.40 6.96 -23.33
CA SER A 233 -10.14 6.23 -22.28
C SER A 233 -9.22 5.31 -21.48
N ARG A 234 -9.53 5.17 -20.18
CA ARG A 234 -9.01 4.17 -19.24
C ARG A 234 -10.23 3.53 -18.57
N GLU A 235 -10.71 2.43 -19.12
CA GLU A 235 -11.78 1.68 -18.48
C GLU A 235 -11.18 0.73 -17.43
N PRO A 236 -11.72 0.71 -16.20
CA PRO A 236 -11.42 -0.33 -15.22
C PRO A 236 -11.93 -1.70 -15.67
N GLU A 237 -11.15 -2.72 -15.40
CA GLU A 237 -11.59 -4.12 -15.40
C GLU A 237 -11.63 -4.63 -13.96
N ILE A 238 -12.72 -5.30 -13.57
CA ILE A 238 -12.82 -6.00 -12.28
C ILE A 238 -12.24 -7.41 -12.45
N LEU A 239 -11.24 -7.74 -11.66
CA LEU A 239 -10.51 -9.02 -11.71
C LEU A 239 -10.98 -10.03 -10.67
N ALA A 240 -11.33 -9.53 -9.48
CA ALA A 240 -11.82 -10.35 -8.37
C ALA A 240 -12.98 -9.63 -7.70
N THR A 241 -13.89 -10.38 -7.10
CA THR A 241 -15.07 -9.87 -6.39
C THR A 241 -15.26 -10.60 -5.06
N HIS A 242 -16.14 -10.07 -4.21
CA HIS A 242 -16.57 -10.72 -2.96
C HIS A 242 -15.45 -10.86 -1.92
N LEU A 243 -14.48 -9.94 -1.93
CA LEU A 243 -13.55 -9.75 -0.82
C LEU A 243 -14.32 -9.39 0.46
N MET A 244 -13.75 -9.67 1.63
CA MET A 244 -14.32 -9.27 2.91
C MET A 244 -13.63 -8.01 3.45
N GLU A 245 -13.92 -6.86 2.84
CA GLU A 245 -13.25 -5.57 3.09
C GLU A 245 -11.77 -5.59 2.67
N GLY A 246 -11.53 -5.83 1.38
CA GLY A 246 -10.18 -5.85 0.79
C GLY A 246 -9.31 -4.67 1.21
N ILE A 247 -8.06 -4.94 1.57
CA ILE A 247 -7.05 -3.92 1.91
C ILE A 247 -5.89 -4.01 0.94
N GLY A 248 -4.99 -4.96 1.18
CA GLY A 248 -3.67 -4.92 0.59
C GLY A 248 -3.65 -5.64 -0.74
N ILE A 249 -2.80 -5.18 -1.65
CA ILE A 249 -2.46 -5.89 -2.88
C ILE A 249 -0.95 -5.92 -3.06
N ALA A 250 -0.42 -7.05 -3.50
CA ALA A 250 0.98 -7.19 -3.90
C ALA A 250 1.06 -7.92 -5.24
N LEU A 251 1.97 -7.50 -6.10
CA LEU A 251 2.15 -8.08 -7.43
C LEU A 251 3.42 -8.92 -7.51
N ASP A 252 3.36 -10.00 -8.26
CA ASP A 252 4.49 -10.77 -8.77
C ASP A 252 4.35 -10.90 -10.30
N PRO A 253 4.79 -9.88 -11.06
CA PRO A 253 4.67 -9.91 -12.52
C PRO A 253 5.48 -11.02 -13.19
N ALA A 254 6.60 -11.43 -12.60
CA ALA A 254 7.44 -12.48 -13.16
C ALA A 254 6.77 -13.87 -13.06
N GLY A 255 6.00 -14.09 -12.00
CA GLY A 255 5.21 -15.31 -11.81
C GLY A 255 3.78 -15.25 -12.35
N ASP A 256 3.34 -14.13 -12.93
CA ASP A 256 1.97 -13.85 -13.34
C ASP A 256 0.96 -14.01 -12.20
N ARG A 257 1.24 -13.37 -11.05
CA ARG A 257 0.40 -13.48 -9.84
C ARG A 257 0.15 -12.14 -9.18
N MET A 258 -1.00 -12.02 -8.55
CA MET A 258 -1.30 -11.02 -7.53
C MET A 258 -1.74 -11.70 -6.24
N PHE A 259 -1.47 -11.03 -5.12
CA PHE A 259 -1.86 -11.46 -3.78
C PHE A 259 -2.68 -10.37 -3.12
N VAL A 260 -3.73 -10.75 -2.40
CA VAL A 260 -4.69 -9.80 -1.83
C VAL A 260 -5.01 -10.20 -0.41
N THR A 261 -5.18 -9.21 0.47
CA THR A 261 -5.61 -9.39 1.86
C THR A 261 -6.92 -8.70 2.14
N ASP A 262 -7.67 -9.20 3.11
CA ASP A 262 -8.91 -8.60 3.55
C ASP A 262 -9.09 -8.62 5.08
N LEU A 263 -10.06 -7.84 5.59
CA LEU A 263 -10.37 -7.85 7.01
C LEU A 263 -11.10 -9.12 7.47
N GLY A 264 -11.61 -9.94 6.55
CA GLY A 264 -12.09 -11.30 6.83
C GLY A 264 -10.97 -12.25 7.29
N GLY A 265 -9.72 -11.85 7.08
CA GLY A 265 -8.54 -12.57 7.50
C GLY A 265 -8.01 -13.53 6.45
N ASN A 266 -8.31 -13.30 5.17
CA ASN A 266 -7.92 -14.17 4.08
C ASN A 266 -6.74 -13.56 3.31
N VAL A 267 -5.82 -14.42 2.87
CA VAL A 267 -4.87 -14.12 1.79
C VAL A 267 -5.30 -14.89 0.55
N TYR A 268 -5.54 -14.15 -0.53
CA TYR A 268 -5.89 -14.66 -1.84
C TYR A 268 -4.67 -14.65 -2.76
N VAL A 269 -4.69 -15.55 -3.75
CA VAL A 269 -3.84 -15.48 -4.94
C VAL A 269 -4.72 -15.58 -6.17
N ALA A 270 -4.39 -14.83 -7.21
CA ALA A 270 -4.95 -14.95 -8.55
C ALA A 270 -3.87 -14.63 -9.57
N ASP A 271 -4.11 -14.95 -10.83
CA ASP A 271 -3.26 -14.51 -11.94
C ASP A 271 -3.46 -12.99 -12.15
N LEU A 272 -2.56 -12.31 -12.86
CA LEU A 272 -2.68 -10.85 -13.06
C LEU A 272 -3.90 -10.45 -13.89
N ASP A 273 -4.54 -11.40 -14.58
CA ASP A 273 -5.82 -11.23 -15.26
C ASP A 273 -7.05 -11.65 -14.47
N GLY A 274 -6.88 -11.99 -13.18
CA GLY A 274 -7.96 -12.42 -12.29
C GLY A 274 -8.32 -13.90 -12.42
N ALA A 275 -7.71 -14.65 -13.33
CA ALA A 275 -7.93 -16.09 -13.41
C ALA A 275 -7.37 -16.82 -12.17
N ASN A 276 -7.83 -18.05 -11.98
CA ASN A 276 -7.31 -18.99 -10.98
C ASN A 276 -7.32 -18.48 -9.52
N GLU A 277 -8.23 -17.54 -9.22
CA GLU A 277 -8.44 -17.00 -7.88
C GLU A 277 -8.70 -18.12 -6.85
N ARG A 278 -7.96 -18.10 -5.76
CA ARG A 278 -8.17 -18.99 -4.61
C ARG A 278 -7.59 -18.40 -3.33
N VAL A 279 -8.14 -18.82 -2.20
CA VAL A 279 -7.59 -18.51 -0.88
C VAL A 279 -6.40 -19.43 -0.59
N ILE A 280 -5.24 -18.87 -0.25
CA ILE A 280 -4.03 -19.61 0.15
C ILE A 280 -3.86 -19.63 1.67
N LEU A 281 -4.42 -18.66 2.38
CA LEU A 281 -4.35 -18.60 3.84
C LEU A 281 -5.68 -18.05 4.39
N PRO A 282 -6.61 -18.93 4.82
CA PRO A 282 -7.94 -18.50 5.27
C PRO A 282 -7.99 -18.19 6.76
N VAL A 283 -8.96 -17.36 7.19
CA VAL A 283 -9.37 -17.18 8.60
C VAL A 283 -8.21 -16.87 9.56
N GLN A 284 -7.45 -15.83 9.23
CA GLN A 284 -6.47 -15.24 10.13
C GLN A 284 -7.14 -14.21 11.05
N GLY A 285 -6.35 -13.32 11.65
CA GLY A 285 -6.87 -12.06 12.18
C GLY A 285 -7.19 -11.06 11.06
N ASN A 286 -7.69 -9.87 11.39
CA ASN A 286 -7.94 -8.83 10.39
C ASN A 286 -6.62 -8.48 9.68
N LEU A 287 -6.51 -8.74 8.38
CA LEU A 287 -5.29 -8.51 7.61
C LEU A 287 -5.33 -7.14 6.93
N THR A 288 -4.19 -6.47 6.93
CA THR A 288 -4.00 -5.19 6.24
C THR A 288 -2.97 -5.36 5.13
N GLY A 289 -1.89 -4.60 5.07
CA GLY A 289 -0.93 -4.60 3.98
C GLY A 289 -0.26 -5.95 3.74
N ILE A 290 0.08 -6.18 2.48
CA ILE A 290 0.81 -7.34 1.99
C ILE A 290 1.92 -6.86 1.05
N ALA A 291 3.08 -7.49 1.11
CA ALA A 291 4.17 -7.27 0.16
C ALA A 291 4.71 -8.62 -0.33
N TYR A 292 5.06 -8.69 -1.60
CA TYR A 292 5.74 -9.83 -2.21
C TYR A 292 7.22 -9.50 -2.41
N ALA A 293 8.10 -10.47 -2.14
CA ALA A 293 9.53 -10.32 -2.43
C ALA A 293 10.22 -11.65 -2.70
N GLU A 294 11.27 -11.63 -3.53
CA GLU A 294 12.15 -12.78 -3.80
C GLU A 294 13.32 -12.81 -2.81
N VAL A 295 13.25 -13.70 -1.81
CA VAL A 295 14.28 -13.85 -0.77
C VAL A 295 15.28 -14.95 -1.11
N ALA A 296 16.53 -14.81 -0.65
CA ALA A 296 17.54 -15.87 -0.77
C ALA A 296 17.19 -17.06 0.15
N ALA A 297 17.52 -18.29 -0.29
CA ALA A 297 17.19 -19.53 0.41
C ALA A 297 17.79 -19.68 1.83
N ASP A 298 18.76 -18.84 2.20
CA ASP A 298 19.57 -18.94 3.41
C ASP A 298 19.47 -17.72 4.35
N GLY A 299 18.55 -16.78 4.10
CA GLY A 299 18.21 -15.70 5.05
C GLY A 299 19.34 -14.71 5.38
N GLY A 300 20.49 -14.83 4.72
CA GLY A 300 21.60 -13.89 4.84
C GLY A 300 21.45 -12.73 3.86
N ALA A 301 21.58 -11.50 4.37
CA ALA A 301 21.97 -10.37 3.53
C ALA A 301 23.28 -10.70 2.77
N PRO A 302 23.51 -10.12 1.57
CA PRO A 302 24.71 -10.36 0.78
C PRO A 302 26.03 -10.07 1.51
#